data_AF-A0A8S3K0X6-F1
#
_entry.id   AF-A0A8S3K0X6-F1
#
_cell.length_a   1.000
_cell.length_b   1.000
_cell.length_c   1.000
_cell.angle_alpha   90.00
_cell.angle_beta   90.00
_cell.angle_gamma   90.00
#
_symmetry.space_group_name_H-M   'P 1'
#
loop_
_entity.id
_entity.type
_entity.pdbx_description
1 polymer ?
#
loop_
_entity_poly.entity_id
_entity_poly.type
_entity_poly.pdbx_seq_one_letter_code
_entity_poly.pdbx_strand_id
1 'polypeptide(L)'
;TYDAPELGYIKETSPEQYVPDVYFKGKDSYNNEIMKIGCPLPLDYLILDVPTGFPTANNQMKSTFNDTRSIIKTPFCIENRTRTDELQDMDTLALYLKQFAEIDVKRANSLPYKTTNILAGLHLLRYLVANDIFQFSM
;
A
#
# COMPACT_ATOMS: atom_id res chain seq x y z
N THR A 1 0.09 -32.02 -4.56
CA THR A 1 -0.23 -30.59 -4.68
C THR A 1 -0.35 -30.32 -6.16
N TYR A 2 -1.44 -29.73 -6.64
CA TYR A 2 -1.55 -29.38 -8.05
C TYR A 2 -0.69 -28.14 -8.28
N ASP A 3 0.57 -28.35 -8.67
CA ASP A 3 1.60 -27.32 -8.80
C ASP A 3 1.46 -26.56 -10.13
N ALA A 4 0.37 -25.81 -10.29
CA ALA A 4 0.10 -24.95 -11.45
C ALA A 4 -0.57 -23.64 -11.03
N PRO A 5 0.20 -22.63 -10.56
CA PRO A 5 -0.36 -21.36 -10.07
C PRO A 5 -1.08 -20.54 -11.16
N GLU A 6 -0.79 -20.79 -12.43
CA GLU A 6 -1.40 -20.14 -13.59
C GLU A 6 -2.81 -20.66 -13.93
N LEU A 7 -3.23 -21.76 -13.29
CA LEU A 7 -4.51 -22.43 -13.54
C LEU A 7 -5.45 -22.36 -12.34
N GLY A 8 -6.68 -21.91 -12.59
CA GLY A 8 -7.81 -22.03 -11.69
C GLY A 8 -8.52 -23.37 -11.85
N TYR A 9 -8.60 -24.14 -10.77
CA TYR A 9 -9.35 -25.39 -10.73
C TYR A 9 -10.77 -25.14 -10.25
N ILE A 10 -11.73 -25.64 -11.02
CA ILE A 10 -13.15 -25.53 -10.71
C ILE A 10 -13.51 -26.58 -9.67
N LYS A 11 -14.24 -26.16 -8.62
CA LYS A 11 -14.72 -27.07 -7.58
C LYS A 11 -15.82 -27.97 -8.13
N GLU A 12 -15.93 -29.18 -7.59
CA GLU A 12 -17.07 -30.04 -7.87
C GLU A 12 -18.34 -29.51 -7.20
N THR A 13 -19.49 -29.85 -7.77
CA THR A 13 -20.79 -29.55 -7.15
C THR A 13 -20.90 -30.24 -5.80
N SER A 14 -21.34 -29.49 -4.79
CA SER A 14 -21.59 -29.98 -3.43
C SER A 14 -23.04 -29.69 -3.01
N PRO A 15 -23.53 -30.27 -1.90
CA PRO A 15 -24.85 -29.93 -1.36
C PRO A 15 -25.01 -28.45 -0.99
N GLU A 16 -23.91 -27.76 -0.65
CA GLU A 16 -23.90 -26.35 -0.27
C GLU A 16 -23.84 -25.41 -1.48
N GLN A 17 -23.22 -25.87 -2.58
CA GLN A 17 -22.98 -25.04 -3.76
C GLN A 17 -23.02 -25.88 -5.05
N TYR A 18 -23.96 -25.52 -5.93
CA TYR A 18 -24.00 -26.01 -7.30
C TYR A 18 -22.96 -25.29 -8.17
N VAL A 19 -22.19 -26.06 -8.95
CA VAL A 19 -21.18 -25.55 -9.88
C VAL A 19 -21.58 -25.94 -11.31
N PRO A 20 -21.90 -24.96 -12.19
CA PRO A 20 -22.26 -25.23 -13.58
C PRO A 20 -21.03 -25.51 -14.44
N ASP A 21 -21.26 -25.95 -15.67
CA ASP A 21 -20.22 -26.01 -16.69
C ASP A 21 -19.71 -24.61 -17.01
N VAL A 22 -18.38 -24.45 -16.94
CA VAL A 22 -17.71 -23.18 -17.22
C VAL A 22 -16.96 -23.29 -18.53
N TYR A 23 -17.07 -22.25 -19.34
CA TYR A 23 -16.39 -22.13 -20.62
C TYR A 23 -15.68 -20.78 -20.73
N PHE A 24 -14.64 -20.72 -21.54
CA PHE A 24 -13.93 -19.48 -21.84
C PHE A 24 -13.60 -19.36 -23.33
N LYS A 25 -13.41 -18.14 -23.80
CA LYS A 25 -13.00 -17.84 -25.18
C LYS A 25 -11.48 -17.86 -25.29
N GLY A 26 -10.94 -18.92 -25.87
CA GLY A 26 -9.54 -19.04 -26.23
C GLY A 26 -9.25 -18.48 -27.63
N LYS A 27 -7.96 -18.28 -27.92
CA LYS A 27 -7.47 -18.04 -29.28
C LYS A 27 -6.70 -19.25 -29.79
N ASP A 28 -6.87 -19.58 -31.07
CA ASP A 28 -6.07 -20.61 -31.74
C ASP A 28 -4.77 -20.02 -32.33
N SER A 29 -3.96 -20.86 -33.00
CA SER A 29 -2.72 -20.44 -33.67
C SER A 29 -2.92 -19.42 -34.79
N TYR A 30 -4.15 -19.29 -35.29
CA TYR A 30 -4.55 -18.36 -36.35
C TYR A 30 -5.31 -17.14 -35.78
N ASN A 31 -5.33 -16.98 -34.45
CA ASN A 31 -5.99 -15.89 -33.73
C ASN A 31 -7.53 -15.87 -33.90
N ASN A 32 -8.15 -17.00 -34.22
CA ASN A 32 -9.61 -17.17 -34.20
C ASN A 32 -10.11 -17.40 -32.76
N GLU A 33 -11.30 -16.89 -32.45
CA GLU A 33 -11.97 -17.16 -31.17
C GLU A 33 -12.57 -18.57 -31.15
N ILE A 34 -12.18 -19.37 -30.16
CA ILE A 34 -12.72 -20.72 -29.94
C ILE A 34 -13.22 -20.87 -28.50
N MET A 35 -14.35 -21.56 -28.32
CA MET A 35 -14.88 -21.89 -27.00
C MET A 35 -14.12 -23.10 -26.44
N LYS A 36 -13.58 -23.00 -25.22
CA LYS A 36 -12.89 -24.07 -24.49
C LYS A 36 -13.55 -24.32 -23.13
N ILE A 37 -13.44 -25.55 -22.64
CA ILE A 37 -13.91 -25.95 -21.30
C ILE A 37 -12.96 -25.36 -20.26
N GLY A 38 -13.51 -24.74 -19.22
CA GLY A 38 -12.78 -24.06 -18.14
C GLY A 38 -12.24 -24.96 -17.03
N CYS A 39 -12.00 -26.25 -17.30
CA CYS A 39 -11.51 -27.22 -16.31
C CYS A 39 -10.22 -27.89 -16.81
N PRO A 40 -9.02 -27.33 -16.53
CA PRO A 40 -8.72 -26.12 -15.74
C PRO A 40 -8.80 -24.81 -16.56
N LEU A 41 -9.09 -23.69 -15.88
CA LEU A 41 -9.23 -22.36 -16.47
C LEU A 41 -7.92 -21.55 -16.28
N PRO A 42 -7.32 -20.97 -17.33
CA PRO A 42 -6.16 -20.09 -17.15
C PRO A 42 -6.57 -18.78 -16.46
N LEU A 43 -5.82 -18.37 -15.42
CA LEU A 43 -6.15 -17.19 -14.61
C LEU A 43 -5.99 -15.86 -15.35
N ASP A 44 -5.18 -15.81 -16.41
CA ASP A 44 -4.99 -14.60 -17.22
C ASP A 44 -6.31 -14.09 -17.83
N TYR A 45 -7.31 -14.96 -18.01
CA TYR A 45 -8.64 -14.56 -18.47
C TYR A 45 -9.49 -13.87 -17.39
N LEU A 46 -9.06 -13.90 -16.12
CA LEU A 46 -9.76 -13.32 -14.98
C LEU A 46 -9.10 -12.02 -14.48
N ILE A 47 -7.92 -11.68 -15.01
CA ILE A 47 -7.12 -10.54 -14.56
C ILE A 47 -7.10 -9.49 -15.67
N LEU A 48 -7.01 -8.22 -15.27
CA LEU A 48 -6.86 -7.08 -16.17
C LEU A 48 -5.57 -6.34 -15.84
N ASP A 49 -4.83 -5.97 -16.88
CA ASP A 49 -3.65 -5.13 -16.75
C ASP A 49 -4.07 -3.67 -16.48
N VAL A 50 -3.49 -3.09 -15.43
CA VAL A 50 -3.69 -1.69 -15.06
C VAL A 50 -2.37 -0.95 -15.25
N PRO A 51 -2.32 0.15 -16.03
CA PRO A 51 -1.08 0.90 -16.20
C PRO A 51 -0.66 1.56 -14.88
N THR A 52 0.62 1.46 -14.54
CA THR A 52 1.19 2.03 -13.32
C THR A 52 2.31 3.01 -13.66
N GLY A 53 2.46 4.08 -12.88
CA GLY A 53 3.54 5.04 -13.05
C GLY A 53 3.62 6.04 -11.90
N PHE A 54 4.70 6.83 -11.89
CA PHE A 54 4.88 7.94 -10.97
C PHE A 54 4.58 9.26 -11.68
N PRO A 55 4.02 10.26 -10.97
CA PRO A 55 3.84 11.59 -11.53
C PRO A 55 5.19 12.23 -11.85
N THR A 56 5.27 12.96 -12.97
CA THR A 56 6.46 13.74 -13.33
C THR A 56 6.72 14.82 -12.28
N ALA A 57 8.01 15.10 -12.00
CA ALA A 57 8.47 16.06 -10.99
C ALA A 57 8.04 17.53 -11.21
N ASN A 58 7.27 17.82 -12.26
CA ASN A 58 6.87 19.16 -12.66
C ASN A 58 5.59 19.58 -11.94
N ASN A 59 5.64 20.19 -10.75
CA ASN A 59 4.55 20.89 -10.01
C ASN A 59 3.14 20.24 -9.94
N GLN A 60 2.95 19.03 -10.47
CA GLN A 60 1.71 18.26 -10.54
C GLN A 60 1.71 17.13 -9.52
N MET A 61 2.88 16.82 -8.93
CA MET A 61 2.99 15.91 -7.81
C MET A 61 2.41 16.57 -6.56
N LYS A 62 1.15 16.29 -6.27
CA LYS A 62 0.50 16.62 -5.00
C LYS A 62 0.52 15.38 -4.11
N SER A 63 1.48 15.32 -3.19
CA SER A 63 1.50 14.27 -2.17
C SER A 63 0.67 14.71 -0.97
N THR A 64 -0.25 13.84 -0.52
CA THR A 64 -1.04 14.08 0.70
C THR A 64 -0.18 13.99 1.96
N PHE A 65 0.79 13.08 1.97
CA PHE A 65 1.73 12.89 3.06
C PHE A 65 3.11 13.45 2.70
N ASN A 66 3.78 14.02 3.68
CA ASN A 66 5.07 14.66 3.49
C ASN A 66 6.20 13.63 3.56
N ASP A 67 6.62 13.10 2.41
CA ASP A 67 7.78 12.21 2.29
C ASP A 67 9.07 12.98 1.96
N THR A 68 9.09 14.30 2.19
CA THR A 68 10.24 15.11 1.80
C THR A 68 11.43 14.81 2.70
N ARG A 69 12.36 14.00 2.19
CA ARG A 69 13.64 13.62 2.84
C ARG A 69 14.55 14.82 3.15
N SER A 70 14.23 16.02 2.65
CA SER A 70 14.94 17.25 3.02
C SER A 70 14.54 17.79 4.39
N ILE A 71 13.39 17.35 4.93
CA ILE A 71 12.84 17.77 6.23
C ILE A 71 12.90 16.62 7.23
N ILE A 72 12.46 15.43 6.82
CA ILE A 72 12.43 14.23 7.67
C ILE A 72 13.68 13.40 7.39
N LYS A 73 14.58 13.31 8.37
CA LYS A 73 15.82 12.50 8.27
C LYS A 73 15.53 11.04 8.55
N THR A 74 14.73 10.78 9.59
CA THR A 74 14.33 9.45 10.02
C THR A 74 12.80 9.40 10.03
N PRO A 75 12.17 8.69 9.07
CA PRO A 75 10.72 8.53 9.06
C PRO A 75 10.26 7.73 10.29
N PHE A 76 9.00 7.92 10.68
CA PHE A 76 8.40 7.13 11.75
C PHE A 76 8.22 5.67 11.30
N CYS A 77 8.38 4.72 12.23
CA CYS A 77 8.31 3.29 11.95
C CYS A 77 6.95 2.89 11.36
N ILE A 78 6.96 1.93 10.43
CA ILE A 78 5.75 1.41 9.77
C ILE A 78 5.16 0.29 10.63
N GLU A 79 3.83 0.21 10.72
CA GLU A 79 3.14 -0.82 11.50
C GLU A 79 3.43 -2.25 11.01
N ASN A 80 3.19 -3.23 11.87
CA ASN A 80 3.31 -4.66 11.58
C ASN A 80 4.71 -5.12 11.13
N ARG A 81 5.75 -4.38 11.51
CA ARG A 81 7.16 -4.70 11.22
C ARG A 81 7.98 -5.10 12.43
N THR A 82 7.33 -5.72 13.41
CA THR A 82 7.97 -6.22 14.64
C THR A 82 9.10 -7.21 14.38
N ARG A 83 9.09 -7.90 13.22
CA ARG A 83 10.15 -8.84 12.80
C ARG A 83 11.38 -8.15 12.20
N THR A 84 11.30 -6.86 11.90
CA THR A 84 12.36 -6.05 11.28
C THR A 84 12.91 -5.02 12.27
N ASP A 85 12.64 -5.18 13.57
CA ASP A 85 13.01 -4.25 14.64
C ASP A 85 12.50 -2.80 14.46
N GLU A 86 11.50 -2.60 13.59
CA GLU A 86 10.80 -1.33 13.40
C GLU A 86 9.55 -1.30 14.30
N LEU A 87 9.76 -1.13 15.60
CA LEU A 87 8.68 -1.07 16.60
C LEU A 87 8.10 0.34 16.69
N GLN A 88 6.78 0.43 16.80
CA GLN A 88 6.07 1.67 17.11
C GLN A 88 5.84 1.75 18.61
N ASP A 89 6.67 2.53 19.29
CA ASP A 89 6.63 2.75 20.73
C ASP A 89 6.82 4.23 21.07
N MET A 90 6.73 4.56 22.36
CA MET A 90 6.92 5.94 22.81
C MET A 90 8.37 6.42 22.62
N ASP A 91 9.34 5.51 22.65
CA ASP A 91 10.76 5.85 22.48
C ASP A 91 11.06 6.26 21.04
N THR A 92 10.53 5.52 20.06
CA THR A 92 10.60 5.85 18.63
C THR A 92 9.81 7.10 18.29
N LEU A 93 8.67 7.36 18.94
CA LEU A 93 7.97 8.64 18.82
C LEU A 93 8.83 9.80 19.35
N ALA A 94 9.46 9.64 20.52
CA ALA A 94 10.34 10.66 21.09
C ALA A 94 11.56 10.92 20.20
N LEU A 95 12.18 9.86 19.67
CA LEU A 95 13.29 9.95 18.71
C LEU A 95 12.87 10.65 17.42
N TYR A 96 11.68 10.33 16.90
CA TYR A 96 11.11 10.98 15.72
C TYR A 96 10.88 12.47 15.96
N LEU A 97 10.32 12.87 17.09
CA LEU A 97 10.08 14.28 17.41
C LEU A 97 11.37 15.06 17.68
N LYS A 98 12.37 14.42 18.32
CA LYS A 98 13.68 15.02 18.62
C LYS A 98 14.38 15.55 17.37
N GLN A 99 14.19 14.91 16.22
CA GLN A 99 14.84 15.33 14.97
C GLN A 99 14.45 16.75 14.52
N PHE A 100 13.28 17.25 14.97
CA PHE A 100 12.78 18.58 14.63
C PHE A 100 13.14 19.64 15.68
N ALA A 101 13.33 19.24 16.95
CA ALA A 101 13.75 20.13 18.02
C ALA A 101 15.13 20.78 17.76
N GLU A 102 16.05 20.04 17.11
CA GLU A 102 17.37 20.58 16.73
C GLU A 102 17.32 21.52 15.51
N ILE A 103 16.24 21.47 14.73
CA ILE A 103 16.09 22.26 13.50
C ILE A 103 15.64 23.68 13.81
N ASP A 104 14.75 23.88 14.79
CA ASP A 104 14.29 25.21 15.20
C ASP A 104 15.42 26.10 15.74
N VAL A 105 16.37 25.52 16.47
CA VAL A 105 17.46 26.29 17.11
C VAL A 105 18.48 26.81 16.08
N LYS A 106 18.72 26.08 14.98
CA LYS A 106 19.74 26.43 13.98
C LYS A 106 19.22 27.29 12.82
N ARG A 107 17.90 27.44 12.69
CA ARG A 107 17.23 28.09 11.55
C ARG A 107 16.28 29.21 11.95
N ALA A 108 16.54 29.91 13.06
CA ALA A 108 15.73 31.03 13.55
C ALA A 108 15.42 32.15 12.52
N ASN A 109 16.12 32.19 11.37
CA ASN A 109 15.92 33.16 10.29
C ASN A 109 15.28 32.59 9.00
N SER A 110 14.90 31.30 8.95
CA SER A 110 14.17 30.70 7.83
C SER A 110 12.85 30.13 8.33
N LEU A 111 11.75 30.40 7.63
CA LEU A 111 10.37 30.13 8.05
C LEU A 111 10.22 28.90 8.96
N PRO A 112 9.58 29.02 10.14
CA PRO A 112 9.34 27.88 11.02
C PRO A 112 8.64 26.79 10.21
N TYR A 113 9.09 25.55 10.36
CA TYR A 113 8.36 24.44 9.78
C TYR A 113 6.93 24.52 10.34
N LYS A 114 5.93 24.49 9.47
CA LYS A 114 4.55 24.39 9.95
C LYS A 114 4.44 23.03 10.64
N THR A 115 3.88 22.97 11.84
CA THR A 115 3.58 21.72 12.57
C THR A 115 2.84 20.71 11.69
N THR A 116 2.05 21.21 10.73
CA THR A 116 1.39 20.43 9.68
C THR A 116 2.33 19.54 8.88
N ASN A 117 3.58 19.98 8.62
CA ASN A 117 4.55 19.22 7.83
C ASN A 117 5.21 18.09 8.64
N ILE A 118 5.28 18.21 9.96
CA ILE A 118 5.75 17.15 10.87
C ILE A 118 4.67 16.09 11.01
N LEU A 119 3.43 16.52 11.25
CA LEU A 119 2.31 15.60 11.47
C LEU A 119 1.80 14.96 10.17
N ALA A 120 2.25 15.39 8.99
CA ALA A 120 1.85 14.85 7.70
C ALA A 120 2.48 13.47 7.37
N GLY A 121 2.54 12.56 8.35
CA GLY A 121 2.97 11.17 8.16
C GLY A 121 1.83 10.20 8.48
N LEU A 122 1.46 9.34 7.52
CA LEU A 122 0.35 8.40 7.69
C LEU A 122 0.54 7.48 8.90
N HIS A 123 1.72 6.85 9.01
CA HIS A 123 2.03 5.90 10.07
C HIS A 123 2.06 6.56 11.45
N LEU A 124 2.56 7.80 11.53
CA LEU A 124 2.54 8.60 12.74
C LEU A 124 1.10 8.92 13.18
N LEU A 125 0.28 9.45 12.27
CA LEU A 125 -1.12 9.79 12.58
C LEU A 125 -1.91 8.57 13.04
N ARG A 126 -1.72 7.43 12.37
CA ARG A 126 -2.33 6.16 12.77
C ARG A 126 -1.90 5.76 14.19
N TYR A 127 -0.61 5.84 14.51
CA TYR A 127 -0.09 5.51 15.84
C TYR A 127 -0.68 6.41 16.93
N LEU A 128 -0.74 7.72 16.67
CA LEU A 128 -1.28 8.71 17.61
C LEU A 128 -2.76 8.46 17.94
N VAL A 129 -3.56 8.10 16.93
CA VAL A 129 -4.98 7.74 17.12
C VAL A 129 -5.13 6.41 17.85
N ALA A 130 -4.34 5.40 17.46
CA ALA A 130 -4.46 4.06 18.04
C ALA A 130 -4.11 4.00 19.54
N ASN A 131 -3.33 4.97 20.04
CA ASN A 131 -2.93 5.06 21.44
C ASN A 131 -3.69 6.15 22.22
N ASP A 132 -4.79 6.68 21.66
CA ASP A 132 -5.60 7.76 22.27
C ASP A 132 -4.78 9.00 22.69
N ILE A 133 -3.63 9.23 22.04
CA ILE A 133 -2.74 10.36 22.35
C ILE A 133 -3.36 11.68 21.85
N PHE A 134 -4.11 11.61 20.74
CA PHE A 134 -4.89 12.72 20.21
C PHE A 134 -6.33 12.27 19.93
N GLN A 135 -7.29 13.09 20.36
CA GLN A 135 -8.67 13.00 19.90
C GLN A 135 -8.89 14.07 18.84
N PHE A 136 -9.22 13.66 17.62
CA PHE A 136 -9.72 14.59 16.63
C PHE A 136 -11.17 14.93 17.00
N SER A 137 -11.43 16.18 17.35
CA SER A 137 -12.81 16.67 17.40
C SER A 137 -13.37 16.59 15.99
N MET A 138 -14.41 15.80 15.82
CA MET A 138 -15.24 15.80 14.61
C MET A 138 -16.14 17.04 14.61
#